data_AF-A0AA38CMG7-F1
#
_entry.id   AF-A0AA38CMG7-F1
#
_cell.length_a   1.000
_cell.length_b   1.000
_cell.length_c   1.000
_cell.angle_alpha   90.00
_cell.angle_beta   90.00
_cell.angle_gamma   90.00
#
_symmetry.space_group_name_H-M   'P 1'
#
loop_
_entity.id
_entity.type
_entity.pdbx_description
1 polymer ?
#
loop_
_entity_poly.entity_id
_entity_poly.type
_entity_poly.pdbx_seq_one_letter_code
_entity_poly.pdbx_strand_id
1 'polypeptide(L)'
;MSKIVADSLANPLVDVNYRGTVSLRVKCTDIIQHEEARDEVKIGYEEFKTDVTALFVAAHAGHVDLIRRLLSAGADVNQKLFRGYATTAAAREGHHQVLGMLLKAGASQAACEDALLEACRHGQTKAAELLISSEMTRPGVSVHALVYASCRGFVDIVATLIK
;
A
#
# COMPACT_ATOMS: atom_id res chain seq x y z
N MET A 1 -21.19 21.32 -9.60
CA MET A 1 -20.75 20.06 -10.25
C MET A 1 -21.72 19.79 -11.39
N SER A 2 -21.28 19.92 -12.65
CA SER A 2 -22.14 19.86 -13.83
C SER A 2 -22.68 18.45 -14.08
N LYS A 3 -23.93 18.37 -14.55
CA LYS A 3 -24.69 17.14 -14.88
C LYS A 3 -23.90 16.14 -15.73
N ILE A 4 -23.04 16.64 -16.62
CA ILE A 4 -22.15 15.88 -17.51
C ILE A 4 -21.17 14.97 -16.75
N VAL A 5 -20.65 15.40 -15.59
CA VAL A 5 -19.70 14.59 -14.80
C VAL A 5 -20.42 13.43 -14.12
N ALA A 6 -21.67 13.64 -13.68
CA ALA A 6 -22.49 12.58 -13.13
C ALA A 6 -22.90 11.57 -14.22
N ASP A 7 -23.26 12.05 -15.41
CA ASP A 7 -23.65 11.19 -16.55
C ASP A 7 -22.46 10.36 -17.09
N SER A 8 -21.23 10.87 -17.00
CA SER A 8 -20.02 10.12 -17.40
C SER A 8 -19.65 8.99 -16.44
N LEU A 9 -19.94 9.15 -15.15
CA LEU A 9 -19.77 8.09 -14.13
C LEU A 9 -20.86 7.02 -14.21
N ALA A 10 -22.00 7.33 -14.83
CA ALA A 10 -23.06 6.37 -15.14
C ALA A 10 -22.81 5.61 -16.47
N ASN A 11 -21.68 5.88 -17.15
CA ASN A 11 -21.30 5.14 -18.33
C ASN A 11 -20.78 3.74 -17.91
N PRO A 12 -21.46 2.63 -18.31
CA PRO A 12 -21.04 1.28 -17.96
C PRO A 12 -19.65 0.88 -18.49
N LEU A 13 -19.02 1.71 -19.32
CA LEU A 13 -17.63 1.56 -19.77
C LEU A 13 -16.58 2.00 -18.72
N VAL A 14 -16.95 2.84 -17.75
CA VAL A 14 -16.02 3.30 -16.71
C VAL A 14 -16.17 2.41 -15.48
N ASP A 15 -15.39 1.34 -15.42
CA ASP A 15 -15.29 0.49 -14.24
C ASP A 15 -14.31 1.10 -13.22
N VAL A 16 -14.85 1.53 -12.07
CA VAL A 16 -14.06 2.09 -10.96
C VAL A 16 -13.05 1.09 -10.37
N ASN A 17 -13.31 -0.21 -10.56
CA ASN A 17 -12.48 -1.32 -10.10
C ASN A 17 -11.58 -1.91 -11.20
N TYR A 18 -11.49 -1.22 -12.34
CA TYR A 18 -10.63 -1.63 -13.44
C TYR A 18 -9.18 -1.82 -12.96
N ARG A 19 -8.63 -2.99 -13.26
CA ARG A 19 -7.21 -3.31 -13.06
C ARG A 19 -6.43 -2.86 -14.28
N GLY A 20 -5.84 -1.68 -14.19
CA GLY A 20 -4.90 -1.19 -15.19
C GLY A 20 -3.52 -1.80 -15.00
N THR A 21 -2.75 -1.94 -16.07
CA THR A 21 -1.35 -2.38 -15.99
C THR A 21 -0.42 -1.18 -16.13
N VAL A 22 0.54 -1.05 -15.21
CA VAL A 22 1.63 -0.09 -15.31
C VAL A 22 2.97 -0.81 -15.48
N SER A 23 3.78 -0.32 -16.43
CA SER A 23 5.17 -0.78 -16.63
C SER A 23 6.12 0.12 -15.86
N LEU A 24 6.88 -0.47 -14.94
CA LEU A 24 7.93 0.21 -14.19
C LEU A 24 9.29 -0.22 -14.73
N ARG A 25 10.18 0.73 -14.97
CA ARG A 25 11.57 0.45 -15.33
C ARG A 25 12.39 0.32 -14.05
N VAL A 26 12.69 -0.91 -13.65
CA VAL A 26 13.48 -1.22 -12.45
C VAL A 26 14.95 -1.23 -12.83
N LYS A 27 15.80 -0.57 -12.05
CA LYS A 27 17.24 -0.61 -12.21
C LYS A 27 17.79 -1.85 -11.50
N CYS A 28 18.41 -2.74 -12.25
CA CYS A 28 19.09 -3.92 -11.72
C CYS A 28 20.60 -3.65 -11.70
N THR A 29 21.27 -4.04 -10.63
CA THR A 29 22.72 -3.91 -10.48
C THR A 29 23.29 -5.29 -10.19
N ASP A 30 23.94 -5.87 -11.18
CA ASP A 30 24.58 -7.16 -11.06
C ASP A 30 26.08 -6.96 -10.88
N ILE A 31 26.67 -7.69 -9.94
CA ILE A 31 28.12 -7.72 -9.73
C ILE A 31 28.63 -8.98 -10.43
N ILE A 32 29.39 -8.79 -11.50
CA ILE A 32 30.06 -9.88 -12.21
C ILE A 32 31.42 -10.06 -11.56
N GLN A 33 31.60 -11.19 -10.88
CA GLN A 33 32.86 -11.54 -10.27
C GLN A 33 33.81 -12.09 -11.31
N HIS A 34 35.04 -11.58 -11.33
CA HIS A 34 36.11 -12.07 -12.19
C HIS A 34 37.25 -12.62 -11.33
N GLU A 35 37.70 -13.85 -11.60
CA GLU A 35 38.71 -14.50 -10.78
C GLU A 35 40.09 -13.82 -10.84
N GLU A 36 40.41 -13.13 -11.94
CA GLU A 36 41.73 -12.52 -12.19
C GLU A 36 41.64 -11.01 -12.54
N ALA A 37 40.46 -10.40 -12.42
CA ALA A 37 40.22 -8.97 -12.72
C ALA A 37 39.32 -8.32 -11.65
N ARG A 38 39.12 -7.01 -11.74
CA ARG A 38 38.19 -6.30 -10.84
C ARG A 38 36.75 -6.69 -11.19
N ASP A 39 35.94 -6.91 -10.15
CA ASP A 39 34.50 -7.12 -10.30
C ASP A 39 33.87 -6.00 -11.13
N GLU A 40 33.04 -6.39 -12.10
CA GLU A 40 32.34 -5.44 -12.96
C GLU A 40 30.91 -5.23 -12.43
N VAL A 41 30.51 -3.97 -12.25
CA VAL A 41 29.13 -3.63 -11.91
C VAL A 41 28.35 -3.38 -13.19
N LYS A 42 27.51 -4.33 -13.58
CA LYS A 42 26.60 -4.19 -14.71
C LYS A 42 25.30 -3.56 -14.25
N ILE A 43 24.96 -2.41 -14.82
CA ILE A 43 23.69 -1.72 -14.56
C ILE A 43 22.72 -2.04 -15.71
N GLY A 44 21.71 -2.84 -15.42
CA GLY A 44 20.61 -3.17 -16.32
C GLY A 44 19.33 -2.40 -15.96
N TYR A 45 18.38 -2.40 -16.89
CA TYR A 45 17.01 -1.97 -16.62
C TYR A 45 16.04 -3.05 -17.07
N GLU A 46 15.18 -3.48 -16.17
CA GLU A 46 14.13 -4.45 -16.44
C GLU A 46 12.77 -3.77 -16.41
N GLU A 47 11.91 -4.11 -17.37
CA GLU A 47 10.54 -3.62 -17.40
C GLU A 47 9.65 -4.57 -16.59
N PHE A 48 9.20 -4.11 -15.43
CA PHE A 48 8.32 -4.84 -14.53
C PHE A 48 6.87 -4.36 -14.69
N LYS A 49 5.97 -5.27 -15.07
CA LYS A 49 4.55 -4.99 -15.22
C LYS A 49 3.79 -5.35 -13.95
N THR A 50 2.96 -4.43 -13.47
CA THR A 50 2.12 -4.66 -12.28
C THR A 50 0.73 -4.06 -12.45
N ASP A 51 -0.26 -4.71 -11.84
CA ASP A 51 -1.63 -4.22 -11.84
C ASP A 51 -1.83 -3.14 -10.79
N VAL A 52 -2.64 -2.15 -11.13
CA VAL A 52 -3.10 -1.07 -10.25
C VAL A 52 -4.58 -0.81 -10.43
N THR A 53 -5.23 -0.32 -9.36
CA THR A 53 -6.60 0.20 -9.41
C THR A 53 -6.57 1.69 -9.10
N ALA A 54 -7.62 2.41 -9.51
CA ALA A 54 -7.74 3.84 -9.21
C ALA A 54 -7.67 4.10 -7.69
N LEU A 55 -8.31 3.25 -6.88
CA LEU A 55 -8.29 3.34 -5.43
C LEU A 55 -6.87 3.13 -4.87
N PHE A 56 -6.12 2.14 -5.38
CA PHE A 56 -4.74 1.91 -4.95
C PHE A 56 -3.83 3.10 -5.23
N VAL A 57 -3.89 3.67 -6.44
CA VAL A 57 -3.05 4.81 -6.83
C VAL A 57 -3.42 6.05 -6.03
N ALA A 58 -4.72 6.33 -5.84
CA ALA A 58 -5.17 7.43 -4.98
C ALA A 58 -4.73 7.25 -3.52
N ALA A 59 -4.71 6.00 -3.03
CA ALA A 59 -4.29 5.69 -1.67
C ALA A 59 -2.78 5.83 -1.49
N HIS A 60 -2.00 5.40 -2.48
CA HIS A 60 -0.56 5.58 -2.53
C HIS A 60 -0.16 7.07 -2.59
N ALA A 61 -0.91 7.89 -3.33
CA ALA A 61 -0.64 9.33 -3.45
C ALA A 61 -1.25 10.18 -2.31
N GLY A 62 -2.07 9.58 -1.43
CA GLY A 62 -2.70 10.30 -0.32
C GLY A 62 -3.84 11.24 -0.72
N HIS A 63 -4.45 11.03 -1.90
CA HIS A 63 -5.48 11.91 -2.45
C HIS A 63 -6.86 11.67 -1.80
N VAL A 64 -7.09 12.27 -0.62
CA VAL A 64 -8.30 12.10 0.21
C VAL A 64 -9.60 12.34 -0.56
N ASP A 65 -9.69 13.40 -1.37
CA ASP A 65 -10.91 13.71 -2.11
C ASP A 65 -11.23 12.68 -3.20
N LEU A 66 -10.20 12.12 -3.84
CA LEU A 66 -10.36 11.04 -4.80
C LEU A 66 -10.82 9.76 -4.10
N ILE A 67 -10.23 9.42 -2.95
CA ILE A 67 -10.68 8.27 -2.14
C ILE A 67 -12.16 8.38 -1.82
N ARG A 68 -12.63 9.55 -1.36
CA ARG A 68 -14.06 9.76 -1.07
C ARG A 68 -14.95 9.47 -2.28
N ARG A 69 -14.57 10.01 -3.44
CA ARG A 69 -15.33 9.86 -4.69
C ARG A 69 -15.33 8.42 -5.19
N LEU A 70 -14.17 7.76 -5.17
CA LEU A 70 -14.00 6.37 -5.60
C LEU A 70 -14.81 5.42 -4.70
N LEU A 71 -14.74 5.57 -3.38
CA LEU A 71 -15.53 4.78 -2.45
C LEU A 71 -17.04 5.02 -2.63
N SER A 72 -17.46 6.27 -2.85
CA SER A 72 -18.87 6.59 -3.14
C SER A 72 -19.37 6.00 -4.46
N ALA A 73 -18.45 5.76 -5.41
CA ALA A 73 -18.73 5.13 -6.69
C ALA A 73 -18.64 3.59 -6.64
N GLY A 74 -18.42 2.98 -5.48
CA GLY A 74 -18.37 1.52 -5.32
C GLY A 74 -16.99 0.89 -5.56
N ALA A 75 -15.90 1.64 -5.34
CA ALA A 75 -14.56 1.07 -5.38
C ALA A 75 -14.39 -0.02 -4.30
N ASP A 76 -13.86 -1.16 -4.70
CA ASP A 76 -13.57 -2.30 -3.85
C ASP A 76 -12.29 -2.07 -3.04
N VAL A 77 -12.47 -1.83 -1.75
CA VAL A 77 -11.39 -1.63 -0.77
C VAL A 77 -10.51 -2.87 -0.63
N ASN A 78 -11.05 -4.05 -0.90
CA ASN A 78 -10.43 -5.34 -0.66
C ASN A 78 -9.82 -5.96 -1.92
N GLN A 79 -9.75 -5.21 -3.02
CA GLN A 79 -9.12 -5.68 -4.25
C GLN A 79 -7.61 -5.83 -4.05
N LYS A 80 -7.14 -7.08 -3.95
CA LYS A 80 -5.72 -7.40 -3.77
C LYS A 80 -4.95 -7.30 -5.09
N LEU A 81 -3.89 -6.50 -5.08
CA LEU A 81 -2.91 -6.35 -6.14
C LEU A 81 -1.59 -7.00 -5.73
N PHE A 82 -0.65 -7.10 -6.66
CA PHE A 82 0.69 -7.61 -6.38
C PHE A 82 1.39 -6.82 -5.25
N ARG A 83 1.19 -5.50 -5.20
CA ARG A 83 1.75 -4.61 -4.18
C ARG A 83 0.93 -4.54 -2.88
N GLY A 84 -0.12 -5.36 -2.76
CA GLY A 84 -1.04 -5.39 -1.63
C GLY A 84 -2.38 -4.73 -1.93
N TYR A 85 -2.96 -4.06 -0.94
CA TYR A 85 -4.29 -3.45 -1.00
C TYR A 85 -4.16 -1.92 -1.01
N ALA A 86 -5.27 -1.20 -1.20
CA ALA A 86 -5.28 0.25 -1.01
C ALA A 86 -4.84 0.63 0.43
N THR A 87 -5.18 -0.18 1.44
CA THR A 87 -4.75 0.03 2.83
C THR A 87 -3.24 -0.11 3.00
N THR A 88 -2.62 -1.07 2.32
CA THR A 88 -1.16 -1.27 2.40
C THR A 88 -0.42 -0.10 1.79
N ALA A 89 -0.92 0.44 0.68
CA ALA A 89 -0.37 1.64 0.06
C ALA A 89 -0.47 2.86 1.00
N ALA A 90 -1.66 3.12 1.57
CA ALA A 90 -1.85 4.23 2.49
C ALA A 90 -1.00 4.08 3.77
N ALA A 91 -0.87 2.87 4.30
CA ALA A 91 -0.07 2.59 5.49
C ALA A 91 1.43 2.74 5.24
N ARG A 92 1.94 2.27 4.10
CA ARG A 92 3.35 2.40 3.69
C ARG A 92 3.79 3.87 3.60
N GLU A 93 2.96 4.70 2.97
CA GLU A 93 3.25 6.12 2.74
C GLU A 93 2.85 7.03 3.92
N GLY A 94 2.29 6.47 4.99
CA GLY A 94 1.87 7.25 6.17
C GLY A 94 0.66 8.16 5.90
N HIS A 95 -0.22 7.80 4.97
CA HIS A 95 -1.44 8.53 4.68
C HIS A 95 -2.57 8.14 5.64
N HIS A 96 -2.40 8.47 6.92
CA HIS A 96 -3.28 8.09 8.03
C HIS A 96 -4.76 8.44 7.82
N GLN A 97 -5.04 9.60 7.21
CA GLN A 97 -6.42 10.02 6.92
C GLN A 97 -7.06 9.11 5.87
N VAL A 98 -6.34 8.78 4.81
CA VAL A 98 -6.80 7.83 3.79
C VAL A 98 -6.98 6.45 4.41
N LEU A 99 -6.00 5.98 5.19
CA LEU A 99 -6.09 4.70 5.89
C LEU A 99 -7.34 4.61 6.76
N GLY A 100 -7.63 5.65 7.55
CA GLY A 100 -8.85 5.71 8.35
C GLY A 100 -10.14 5.69 7.52
N MET A 101 -10.15 6.27 6.32
CA MET A 101 -11.30 6.18 5.41
C MET A 101 -11.48 4.77 4.86
N LEU A 102 -10.38 4.10 4.48
CA LEU A 102 -10.41 2.73 3.97
C LEU A 102 -10.85 1.73 5.04
N LEU A 103 -10.38 1.90 6.29
CA LEU A 103 -10.84 1.08 7.43
C LEU A 103 -12.35 1.22 7.66
N LYS A 104 -12.86 2.46 7.67
CA LYS A 104 -14.31 2.73 7.77
C LYS A 104 -15.13 2.20 6.59
N ALA A 105 -14.50 2.04 5.43
CA ALA A 105 -15.13 1.50 4.23
C ALA A 105 -15.11 -0.04 4.17
N GLY A 106 -14.75 -0.73 5.26
CA GLY A 106 -14.82 -2.18 5.35
C GLY A 106 -13.58 -2.90 4.83
N ALA A 107 -12.39 -2.33 5.10
CA ALA A 107 -11.14 -3.05 4.87
C ALA A 107 -11.13 -4.40 5.64
N SER A 108 -10.82 -5.46 4.93
CA SER A 108 -10.78 -6.81 5.46
C SER A 108 -9.61 -7.00 6.43
N GLN A 109 -9.75 -7.97 7.32
CA GLN A 109 -8.69 -8.39 8.24
C GLN A 109 -7.35 -8.61 7.54
N ALA A 110 -7.33 -9.35 6.42
CA ALA A 110 -6.10 -9.59 5.67
C ALA A 110 -5.47 -8.30 5.12
N ALA A 111 -6.29 -7.34 4.69
CA ALA A 111 -5.82 -6.04 4.22
C ALA A 111 -5.27 -5.17 5.36
N CYS A 112 -5.84 -5.26 6.56
CA CYS A 112 -5.34 -4.57 7.76
C CYS A 112 -4.04 -5.19 8.27
N GLU A 113 -3.93 -6.51 8.27
CA GLU A 113 -2.74 -7.25 8.69
C GLU A 113 -1.55 -6.96 7.76
N ASP A 114 -1.73 -7.03 6.43
CA ASP A 114 -0.70 -6.65 5.47
C ASP A 114 -0.31 -5.17 5.62
N ALA A 115 -1.27 -4.29 5.89
CA ALA A 115 -1.03 -2.86 6.07
C ALA A 115 -0.23 -2.56 7.35
N LEU A 116 -0.45 -3.33 8.42
CA LEU A 116 0.29 -3.18 9.68
C LEU A 116 1.76 -3.54 9.47
N LEU A 117 2.02 -4.65 8.76
CA LEU A 117 3.39 -5.04 8.42
C LEU A 117 4.10 -3.99 7.57
N GLU A 118 3.41 -3.37 6.61
CA GLU A 118 3.97 -2.26 5.82
C GLU A 118 4.24 -1.01 6.67
N ALA A 119 3.31 -0.62 7.54
CA ALA A 119 3.52 0.51 8.45
C ALA A 119 4.77 0.30 9.32
N CYS A 120 4.93 -0.91 9.88
CA CYS A 120 6.10 -1.27 10.70
C CYS A 120 7.39 -1.37 9.88
N ARG A 121 7.34 -1.84 8.64
CA ARG A 121 8.52 -1.87 7.75
C ARG A 121 9.01 -0.48 7.36
N HIS A 122 8.13 0.51 7.36
CA HIS A 122 8.42 1.87 6.88
C HIS A 122 8.46 2.93 7.99
N GLY A 123 8.29 2.56 9.26
CA GLY A 123 8.41 3.50 10.37
C GLY A 123 7.19 4.41 10.54
N GLN A 124 6.02 3.99 10.05
CA GLN A 124 4.78 4.78 10.07
C GLN A 124 4.00 4.56 11.37
N THR A 125 4.44 5.19 12.45
CA THR A 125 3.90 5.00 13.82
C THR A 125 2.39 5.21 13.91
N LYS A 126 1.89 6.34 13.40
CA LYS A 126 0.45 6.66 13.45
C LYS A 126 -0.39 5.67 12.64
N ALA A 127 0.15 5.09 11.55
CA ALA A 127 -0.56 4.10 10.76
C ALA A 127 -0.64 2.76 11.52
N ALA A 128 0.45 2.37 12.17
CA ALA A 128 0.49 1.20 13.04
C ALA A 128 -0.50 1.36 14.21
N GLU A 129 -0.52 2.50 14.88
CA GLU A 129 -1.47 2.81 15.96
C GLU A 129 -2.93 2.66 15.51
N LEU A 130 -3.28 3.25 14.35
CA LEU A 130 -4.64 3.16 13.80
C LEU A 130 -5.05 1.71 13.50
N LEU A 131 -4.12 0.90 13.00
CA LEU A 131 -4.38 -0.50 12.64
C LEU A 131 -4.50 -1.40 13.88
N ILE A 132 -3.62 -1.23 14.86
CA ILE A 132 -3.70 -1.94 16.14
C ILE A 132 -5.01 -1.60 16.86
N SER A 133 -5.42 -0.34 16.82
CA SER A 133 -6.68 0.12 17.41
C SER A 133 -7.93 -0.36 16.67
N SER A 134 -7.80 -0.93 15.47
CA SER A 134 -8.95 -1.28 14.62
C SER A 134 -9.63 -2.61 14.98
N GLU A 135 -9.16 -3.33 16.00
CA GLU A 135 -9.61 -4.69 16.42
C GLU A 135 -9.53 -5.78 15.32
N MET A 136 -9.06 -5.45 14.11
CA MET A 136 -9.03 -6.36 12.96
C MET A 136 -7.77 -7.24 12.89
N THR A 137 -6.74 -6.99 13.72
CA THR A 137 -5.43 -7.65 13.61
C THR A 137 -5.27 -8.79 14.62
N ARG A 138 -4.90 -9.99 14.16
CA ARG A 138 -4.56 -11.12 15.06
C ARG A 138 -3.25 -10.89 15.82
N PRO A 139 -3.10 -11.45 17.04
CA PRO A 139 -1.85 -11.38 17.79
C PRO A 139 -0.62 -11.92 17.04
N GLY A 140 -0.81 -12.92 16.16
CA GLY A 140 0.28 -13.51 15.38
C GLY A 140 0.97 -12.53 14.40
N VAL A 141 0.23 -11.53 13.89
CA VAL A 141 0.79 -10.49 13.03
C VAL A 141 1.61 -9.49 13.83
N SER A 142 1.20 -9.19 15.07
CA SER A 142 1.93 -8.30 15.98
C SER A 142 3.34 -8.81 16.27
N VAL A 143 3.55 -10.13 16.36
CA VAL A 143 4.88 -10.72 16.54
C VAL A 143 5.79 -10.45 15.34
N HIS A 144 5.29 -10.61 14.12
CA HIS A 144 6.05 -10.31 12.90
C HIS A 144 6.31 -8.81 12.76
N ALA A 145 5.30 -7.98 13.05
CA ALA A 145 5.41 -6.53 13.06
C ALA A 145 6.50 -6.04 14.05
N LEU A 146 6.57 -6.66 15.23
CA LEU A 146 7.59 -6.36 16.25
C LEU A 146 9.00 -6.67 15.76
N VAL A 147 9.20 -7.82 15.11
CA VAL A 147 10.50 -8.20 14.52
C VAL A 147 10.92 -7.17 13.45
N TYR A 148 10.03 -6.81 12.53
CA TYR A 148 10.34 -5.84 11.48
C TYR A 148 10.70 -4.46 12.04
N ALA A 149 9.92 -3.95 13.01
CA ALA A 149 10.19 -2.66 13.64
C ALA A 149 11.52 -2.67 14.40
N SER A 150 11.82 -3.76 15.12
CA SER A 150 13.07 -3.93 15.88
C SER A 150 14.29 -3.97 14.97
N CYS A 151 14.25 -4.74 13.88
CA CYS A 151 15.38 -4.83 12.92
C CYS A 151 15.74 -3.48 12.28
N ARG A 152 14.79 -2.54 12.19
CA ARG A 152 14.98 -1.22 11.59
C ARG A 152 15.19 -0.10 12.62
N GLY A 153 15.15 -0.42 13.91
CA GLY A 153 15.35 0.55 14.99
C GLY A 153 14.18 1.53 15.18
N PHE A 154 12.96 1.16 14.77
CA PHE A 154 11.78 2.02 14.95
C PHE A 154 11.23 1.92 16.38
N VAL A 155 11.92 2.58 17.30
CA VAL A 155 11.64 2.55 18.75
C VAL A 155 10.19 2.91 19.06
N ASP A 156 9.63 3.94 18.41
CA ASP A 156 8.25 4.36 18.66
C ASP A 156 7.24 3.28 18.29
N ILE A 157 7.46 2.57 17.17
CA ILE A 157 6.58 1.47 16.75
C ILE A 157 6.69 0.29 17.72
N VAL A 158 7.92 -0.04 18.13
CA VAL A 158 8.14 -1.09 19.14
C VAL A 158 7.40 -0.74 20.43
N ALA A 159 7.51 0.50 20.89
CA ALA A 159 6.81 0.99 22.08
C ALA A 159 5.28 0.92 21.94
N THR A 160 4.75 1.18 20.74
CA THR A 160 3.31 1.03 20.44
C THR A 160 2.88 -0.44 20.44
N LEU A 161 3.70 -1.36 19.92
CA LEU A 161 3.36 -2.78 19.80
C LEU A 161 3.41 -3.56 21.12
N ILE A 162 4.21 -3.10 22.09
CA ILE A 162 4.39 -3.76 23.40
C ILE A 162 3.48 -3.19 24.51
N LYS A 163 2.71 -2.15 24.21
CA LYS A 163 1.72 -1.57 25.12
C LYS A 163 0.42 -2.36 25.10
#